data_AF-A0A935NVP7-F1
#
_entry.id   AF-A0A935NVP7-F1
#
_cell.length_a   1.000
_cell.length_b   1.000
_cell.length_c   1.000
_cell.angle_alpha   90.00
_cell.angle_beta   90.00
_cell.angle_gamma   90.00
#
_symmetry.space_group_name_H-M   'P 1'
#
loop_
_entity.id
_entity.type
_entity.pdbx_description
1 polymer ?
#
loop_
_entity_poly.entity_id
_entity_poly.type
_entity_poly.pdbx_seq_one_letter_code
_entity_poly.pdbx_strand_id
1 'polypeptide(L)'
;MPQVIEFPTLGSDARTALATVVRICKETRRGEPFRELRSRLRAAKVWDKERPTVSLRFFGVSGTPIRPSPFMEAVAAAANDDDIATAILDRMWRLNPVLMKSVLDLVGQRAYGKDEISKFLGSSVYRGQVPPRPSLETWLQLCIGCGLLKAVGIAVAVGPRAAPWVAHAADLDIDEFLQEDRPEPEPVLPVAGDDDPAGGADSPGVGGAGAASAAQPSGPIVPVPLRHVLALETPSPRGKERPVPVSRFALEFSSELLDETRQRITSWWKEVKPERGGYEPKDFGLEPEAWVESADEVVYRLAVAAALVFRLDKDRADVLQSFTGLDQAGVLSDLYQGNVPETIPAAVDARALMLASLAARRCAEVPELAASLESQPSAEGLFATLDGALGRGLFRIELFWILDQLHRLGVIRPPDIDEVTTTPYRLVRDTLFRLGFLATPYAHDAAGLAAAARAAKLACGEGAADEALVRFALAAGCGYDCQHRRSCDFACRERLE
;
A
#
# COMPACT_ATOMS: atom_id res chain seq x y z
N MET A 1 -10.43 -26.94 -15.33
CA MET A 1 -10.75 -26.92 -13.89
C MET A 1 -10.64 -25.48 -13.42
N PRO A 2 -11.38 -25.03 -12.41
CA PRO A 2 -11.47 -23.61 -12.08
C PRO A 2 -10.12 -23.00 -11.73
N GLN A 3 -9.95 -21.73 -12.12
CA GLN A 3 -8.87 -20.86 -11.68
C GLN A 3 -9.43 -19.84 -10.68
N VAL A 4 -9.72 -20.29 -9.45
CA VAL A 4 -10.23 -19.38 -8.43
C VAL A 4 -9.10 -18.43 -8.01
N ILE A 5 -9.32 -17.14 -8.27
CA ILE A 5 -8.35 -16.07 -7.98
C ILE A 5 -8.71 -15.25 -6.74
N GLU A 6 -9.96 -15.33 -6.29
CA GLU A 6 -10.44 -14.64 -5.09
C GLU A 6 -10.49 -15.60 -3.90
N PHE A 7 -9.81 -15.21 -2.83
CA PHE A 7 -9.80 -15.91 -1.55
C PHE A 7 -10.38 -15.00 -0.45
N PRO A 8 -11.11 -15.55 0.52
CA PRO A 8 -11.71 -14.75 1.59
C PRO A 8 -10.61 -14.23 2.53
N THR A 9 -10.79 -13.07 3.15
CA THR A 9 -9.81 -12.54 4.10
C THR A 9 -9.75 -13.43 5.36
N LEU A 10 -8.59 -14.00 5.65
CA LEU A 10 -8.40 -14.94 6.76
C LEU A 10 -7.31 -14.45 7.73
N GLY A 11 -7.65 -13.46 8.57
CA GLY A 11 -6.73 -12.95 9.59
C GLY A 11 -5.51 -12.21 9.03
N SER A 12 -4.56 -11.87 9.92
CA SER A 12 -3.35 -11.11 9.57
C SER A 12 -2.09 -11.98 9.43
N ASP A 13 -2.14 -13.25 9.85
CA ASP A 13 -1.00 -14.16 9.87
C ASP A 13 -1.42 -15.62 9.58
N ALA A 14 -0.44 -16.43 9.19
CA ALA A 14 -0.63 -17.82 8.77
C ALA A 14 -1.28 -18.72 9.84
N ARG A 15 -0.97 -18.52 11.12
CA ARG A 15 -1.51 -19.34 12.21
C ARG A 15 -2.97 -19.00 12.46
N THR A 16 -3.28 -17.71 12.49
CA THR A 16 -4.66 -17.22 12.64
C THR A 16 -5.52 -17.62 11.45
N ALA A 17 -4.99 -17.56 10.23
CA ALA A 17 -5.68 -18.00 9.02
C ALA A 17 -6.07 -19.48 9.10
N LEU A 18 -5.10 -20.35 9.41
CA LEU A 18 -5.31 -21.79 9.55
C LEU A 18 -6.32 -22.12 10.66
N ALA A 19 -6.15 -21.55 11.85
CA ALA A 19 -7.06 -21.76 12.98
C ALA A 19 -8.50 -21.35 12.65
N THR A 20 -8.66 -20.26 11.88
CA THR A 20 -9.98 -19.77 11.44
C THR A 20 -10.66 -20.77 10.51
N VAL A 21 -9.95 -21.28 9.51
CA VAL A 21 -10.46 -22.30 8.57
C VAL A 21 -10.85 -23.58 9.32
N VAL A 22 -9.97 -24.10 10.18
CA VAL A 22 -10.22 -25.32 10.96
C VAL A 22 -11.46 -25.16 11.84
N ARG A 23 -11.59 -24.03 12.54
CA ARG A 23 -12.75 -23.74 13.38
C ARG A 23 -14.04 -23.74 12.58
N ILE A 24 -14.09 -23.03 11.45
CA ILE A 24 -15.29 -22.97 10.59
C ILE A 24 -15.66 -24.37 10.09
N CYS A 25 -14.70 -25.16 9.62
CA CYS A 25 -14.94 -26.52 9.14
C CYS A 25 -15.49 -27.44 10.26
N LYS A 26 -14.88 -27.41 11.45
CA LYS A 26 -15.29 -28.26 12.60
C LYS A 26 -16.64 -27.87 13.20
N GLU A 27 -17.00 -26.59 13.20
CA GLU A 27 -18.25 -26.11 13.78
C GLU A 27 -19.44 -26.26 12.82
N THR A 28 -19.20 -26.43 11.52
CA THR A 28 -20.27 -26.51 10.51
C THR A 28 -20.93 -27.87 10.55
N ARG A 29 -22.26 -27.89 10.73
CA ARG A 29 -23.04 -29.11 10.88
C ARG A 29 -23.86 -29.36 9.62
N ARG A 30 -23.90 -30.62 9.18
CA ARG A 30 -24.79 -31.03 8.09
C ARG A 30 -26.25 -30.75 8.47
N GLY A 31 -26.98 -30.09 7.59
CA GLY A 31 -28.40 -29.79 7.77
C GLY A 31 -28.70 -28.47 8.49
N GLU A 32 -27.68 -27.72 8.92
CA GLU A 32 -27.95 -26.45 9.61
C GLU A 32 -28.51 -25.37 8.67
N PRO A 33 -29.27 -24.39 9.20
CA PRO A 33 -29.73 -23.24 8.42
C PRO A 33 -28.55 -22.39 7.93
N PHE A 34 -28.66 -21.83 6.72
CA PHE A 34 -27.62 -20.93 6.17
C PHE A 34 -27.33 -19.72 7.07
N ARG A 35 -28.34 -19.23 7.81
CA ARG A 35 -28.20 -18.13 8.77
C ARG A 35 -27.13 -18.41 9.83
N GLU A 36 -27.04 -19.65 10.32
CA GLU A 36 -26.07 -20.06 11.35
C GLU A 36 -24.64 -20.07 10.79
N LEU A 37 -24.45 -20.63 9.59
CA LEU A 37 -23.16 -20.57 8.90
C LEU A 37 -22.75 -19.12 8.63
N ARG A 38 -23.64 -18.29 8.10
CA ARG A 38 -23.39 -16.87 7.82
C ARG A 38 -22.99 -16.12 9.09
N SER A 39 -23.67 -16.39 10.21
CA SER A 39 -23.35 -15.80 11.52
C SER A 39 -21.92 -16.16 11.95
N ARG A 40 -21.53 -17.44 11.84
CA ARG A 40 -20.16 -17.90 12.15
C ARG A 40 -19.11 -17.29 11.23
N LEU A 41 -19.37 -17.21 9.92
CA LEU A 41 -18.46 -16.55 8.98
C LEU A 41 -18.27 -15.07 9.31
N ARG A 42 -19.32 -14.35 9.73
CA ARG A 42 -19.23 -12.96 10.20
C ARG A 42 -18.43 -12.83 11.50
N ALA A 43 -18.70 -13.68 12.50
CA ALA A 43 -17.97 -13.69 13.76
C ALA A 43 -16.47 -13.98 13.56
N ALA A 44 -16.13 -14.80 12.56
CA ALA A 44 -14.77 -15.08 12.16
C ALA A 44 -14.13 -14.00 11.25
N LYS A 45 -14.86 -12.93 10.90
CA LYS A 45 -14.45 -11.89 9.93
C LYS A 45 -14.09 -12.43 8.53
N VAL A 46 -14.70 -13.54 8.14
CA VAL A 46 -14.50 -14.21 6.83
C VAL A 46 -15.64 -13.87 5.85
N TRP A 47 -16.77 -13.36 6.36
CA TRP A 47 -17.92 -12.98 5.54
C TRP A 47 -17.76 -11.58 4.94
N ASP A 48 -17.72 -11.50 3.61
CA ASP A 48 -17.84 -10.26 2.85
C ASP A 48 -19.30 -10.08 2.39
N LYS A 49 -19.95 -8.96 2.75
CA LYS A 49 -21.34 -8.68 2.38
C LYS A 49 -21.47 -8.39 0.88
N GLU A 50 -20.45 -7.80 0.28
CA GLU A 50 -20.43 -7.44 -1.14
C GLU A 50 -20.06 -8.65 -2.00
N ARG A 51 -19.26 -9.57 -1.45
CA ARG A 51 -18.77 -10.77 -2.17
C ARG A 51 -18.98 -12.06 -1.37
N PRO A 52 -20.24 -12.41 -1.04
CA PRO A 52 -20.54 -13.60 -0.23
C PRO A 52 -20.13 -14.91 -0.91
N THR A 53 -20.14 -14.94 -2.24
CA THR A 53 -19.78 -16.11 -3.05
C THR A 53 -18.31 -16.51 -2.89
N VAL A 54 -17.40 -15.58 -2.55
CA VAL A 54 -15.98 -15.87 -2.35
C VAL A 54 -15.78 -16.84 -1.18
N SER A 55 -16.36 -16.54 -0.02
CA SER A 55 -16.25 -17.38 1.16
C SER A 55 -16.96 -18.73 0.95
N LEU A 56 -18.14 -18.72 0.34
CA LEU A 56 -18.89 -19.96 0.08
C LEU A 56 -18.17 -20.86 -0.93
N ARG A 57 -17.60 -20.28 -1.99
CA ARG A 57 -16.78 -21.00 -2.97
C ARG A 57 -15.56 -21.60 -2.28
N PHE A 58 -14.83 -20.84 -1.46
CA PHE A 58 -13.67 -21.36 -0.73
C PHE A 58 -14.03 -22.60 0.11
N PHE A 59 -15.08 -22.53 0.93
CA PHE A 59 -15.54 -23.66 1.74
C PHE A 59 -16.28 -24.75 0.94
N GLY A 60 -16.62 -24.50 -0.32
CA GLY A 60 -17.38 -25.42 -1.18
C GLY A 60 -18.83 -25.63 -0.72
N VAL A 61 -19.41 -24.64 -0.03
CA VAL A 61 -20.75 -24.77 0.56
C VAL A 61 -21.79 -24.28 -0.43
N SER A 62 -22.86 -25.05 -0.59
CA SER A 62 -24.04 -24.69 -1.37
C SER A 62 -25.33 -25.24 -0.73
N GLY A 63 -26.46 -24.64 -1.11
CA GLY A 63 -27.80 -25.14 -0.79
C GLY A 63 -28.39 -24.69 0.54
N THR A 64 -29.65 -25.05 0.76
CA THR A 64 -30.40 -24.84 2.02
C THR A 64 -31.33 -26.03 2.22
N PRO A 65 -31.12 -26.87 3.26
CA PRO A 65 -30.16 -26.72 4.35
C PRO A 65 -28.70 -26.91 3.92
N ILE A 66 -27.76 -26.43 4.73
CA ILE A 66 -26.33 -26.46 4.42
C ILE A 66 -25.82 -27.90 4.34
N ARG A 67 -25.10 -28.20 3.26
CA ARG A 67 -24.34 -29.43 3.09
C ARG A 67 -22.85 -29.09 3.12
N PRO A 68 -22.10 -29.46 4.17
CA PRO A 68 -20.65 -29.31 4.21
C PRO A 68 -20.02 -29.98 2.99
N SER A 69 -18.99 -29.34 2.42
CA SER A 69 -18.28 -29.92 1.29
C SER A 69 -17.38 -31.08 1.73
N PRO A 70 -16.93 -31.95 0.81
CA PRO A 70 -15.94 -32.97 1.13
C PRO A 70 -14.67 -32.40 1.76
N PHE A 71 -14.30 -31.15 1.41
CA PHE A 71 -13.19 -30.45 2.03
C PHE A 71 -13.47 -30.14 3.51
N MET A 72 -14.64 -29.56 3.83
CA MET A 72 -15.00 -29.27 5.22
C MET A 72 -15.09 -30.55 6.05
N GLU A 73 -15.67 -31.61 5.48
CA GLU A 73 -15.77 -32.91 6.14
C GLU A 73 -14.39 -33.53 6.39
N ALA A 74 -13.46 -33.42 5.43
CA ALA A 74 -12.09 -33.90 5.60
C ALA A 74 -11.35 -33.14 6.72
N VAL A 75 -11.46 -31.80 6.78
CA VAL A 75 -10.85 -30.99 7.85
C VAL A 75 -11.51 -31.27 9.21
N ALA A 76 -12.82 -31.51 9.23
CA ALA A 76 -13.53 -31.82 10.45
C ALA A 76 -13.17 -33.21 11.01
N ALA A 77 -12.94 -34.19 10.12
CA ALA A 77 -12.58 -35.57 10.46
C ALA A 77 -11.08 -35.78 10.71
N ALA A 78 -10.22 -34.83 10.34
CA ALA A 78 -8.78 -34.91 10.50
C ALA A 78 -8.37 -35.15 11.97
N ALA A 79 -7.53 -36.18 12.19
CA ALA A 79 -7.15 -36.62 13.54
C ALA A 79 -5.98 -35.81 14.12
N ASN A 80 -5.16 -35.23 13.26
CA ASN A 80 -3.95 -34.49 13.62
C ASN A 80 -3.71 -33.30 12.68
N ASP A 81 -2.71 -32.48 12.99
CA ASP A 81 -2.33 -31.31 12.19
C ASP A 81 -1.78 -31.68 10.80
N ASP A 82 -1.28 -32.91 10.62
CA ASP A 82 -0.81 -33.42 9.33
C ASP A 82 -1.97 -33.63 8.35
N ASP A 83 -3.03 -34.29 8.82
CA ASP A 83 -4.27 -34.52 8.08
C ASP A 83 -4.96 -33.19 7.73
N ILE A 84 -5.02 -32.25 8.68
CA ILE A 84 -5.63 -30.92 8.47
C ILE A 84 -4.93 -30.18 7.33
N ALA A 85 -3.60 -30.07 7.41
CA ALA A 85 -2.85 -29.34 6.40
C ALA A 85 -2.90 -30.05 5.03
N THR A 86 -2.95 -31.38 4.99
CA THR A 86 -3.14 -32.12 3.73
C THR A 86 -4.49 -31.80 3.09
N ALA A 87 -5.58 -31.85 3.87
CA ALA A 87 -6.93 -31.54 3.37
C ALA A 87 -7.06 -30.09 2.88
N ILE A 88 -6.39 -29.14 3.54
CA ILE A 88 -6.36 -27.74 3.10
C ILE A 88 -5.54 -27.58 1.83
N LEU A 89 -4.36 -28.18 1.73
CA LEU A 89 -3.53 -28.10 0.53
C LEU A 89 -4.21 -28.75 -0.69
N ASP A 90 -4.92 -29.87 -0.50
CA ASP A 90 -5.82 -30.46 -1.50
C ASP A 90 -6.87 -29.47 -1.98
N ARG A 91 -7.48 -28.70 -1.06
CA ARG A 91 -8.43 -27.66 -1.44
C ARG A 91 -7.77 -26.53 -2.23
N MET A 92 -6.61 -26.05 -1.78
CA MET A 92 -5.87 -24.99 -2.47
C MET A 92 -5.49 -25.42 -3.90
N TRP A 93 -5.03 -26.65 -4.08
CA TRP A 93 -4.70 -27.22 -5.38
C TRP A 93 -5.94 -27.29 -6.29
N ARG A 94 -7.07 -27.82 -5.80
CA ARG A 94 -8.31 -27.91 -6.58
C ARG A 94 -8.88 -26.55 -6.98
N LEU A 95 -8.68 -25.53 -6.14
CA LEU A 95 -9.16 -24.17 -6.40
C LEU A 95 -8.33 -23.47 -7.48
N ASN A 96 -7.01 -23.69 -7.52
CA ASN A 96 -6.15 -23.06 -8.53
C ASN A 96 -4.80 -23.81 -8.68
N PRO A 97 -4.76 -24.88 -9.49
CA PRO A 97 -3.56 -25.70 -9.64
C PRO A 97 -2.46 -24.97 -10.44
N VAL A 98 -2.84 -24.10 -11.38
CA VAL A 98 -1.92 -23.25 -12.15
C VAL A 98 -1.15 -22.30 -11.24
N LEU A 99 -1.84 -21.62 -10.32
CA LEU A 99 -1.21 -20.77 -9.31
C LEU A 99 -0.26 -21.57 -8.42
N MET A 100 -0.71 -22.72 -7.92
CA MET A 100 0.07 -23.56 -7.00
C MET A 100 1.35 -24.08 -7.64
N LYS A 101 1.26 -24.64 -8.86
CA LYS A 101 2.42 -25.06 -9.66
C LYS A 101 3.36 -23.89 -9.90
N SER A 102 2.85 -22.77 -10.42
CA SER A 102 3.68 -21.63 -10.80
C SER A 102 4.44 -21.05 -9.62
N VAL A 103 3.82 -20.96 -8.44
CA VAL A 103 4.50 -20.49 -7.22
C VAL A 103 5.53 -21.51 -6.72
N LEU A 104 5.22 -22.82 -6.73
CA LEU A 104 6.18 -23.86 -6.32
C LEU A 104 7.40 -23.92 -7.25
N ASP A 105 7.19 -23.86 -8.57
CA ASP A 105 8.26 -23.83 -9.56
C ASP A 105 9.15 -22.59 -9.38
N LEU A 106 8.55 -21.44 -9.05
CA LEU A 106 9.28 -20.22 -8.74
C LEU A 106 10.09 -20.35 -7.45
N VAL A 107 9.44 -20.64 -6.30
CA VAL A 107 10.12 -20.68 -5.00
C VAL A 107 11.07 -21.88 -4.84
N GLY A 108 10.96 -22.89 -5.70
CA GLY A 108 11.90 -23.99 -5.81
C GLY A 108 13.28 -23.57 -6.33
N GLN A 109 13.36 -22.47 -7.08
CA GLN A 109 14.63 -21.95 -7.59
C GLN A 109 15.42 -21.21 -6.51
N ARG A 110 14.73 -20.38 -5.71
CA ARG A 110 15.27 -19.63 -4.56
C ARG A 110 14.14 -19.07 -3.71
N ALA A 111 14.47 -18.49 -2.57
CA ALA A 111 13.50 -17.71 -1.81
C ALA A 111 13.12 -16.41 -2.55
N TYR A 112 11.83 -16.08 -2.57
CA TYR A 112 11.30 -14.85 -3.19
C TYR A 112 10.46 -14.04 -2.20
N GLY A 113 10.60 -12.72 -2.26
CA GLY A 113 9.68 -11.80 -1.59
C GLY A 113 8.26 -11.94 -2.12
N LYS A 114 7.26 -11.70 -1.29
CA LYS A 114 5.84 -11.74 -1.71
C LYS A 114 5.55 -10.81 -2.90
N ASP A 115 6.21 -9.66 -2.93
CA ASP A 115 6.10 -8.69 -4.01
C ASP A 115 6.76 -9.18 -5.31
N GLU A 116 7.85 -9.94 -5.23
CA GLU A 116 8.46 -10.59 -6.40
C GLU A 116 7.53 -11.66 -6.96
N ILE A 117 6.88 -12.45 -6.10
CA ILE A 117 5.89 -13.45 -6.52
C ILE A 117 4.72 -12.76 -7.22
N SER A 118 4.18 -11.68 -6.65
CA SER A 118 3.11 -10.91 -7.29
C SER A 118 3.52 -10.34 -8.65
N LYS A 119 4.77 -9.86 -8.79
CA LYS A 119 5.31 -9.37 -10.07
C LYS A 119 5.45 -10.51 -11.09
N PHE A 120 5.93 -11.68 -10.66
CA PHE A 120 6.03 -12.86 -11.54
C PHE A 120 4.65 -13.30 -12.04
N LEU A 121 3.66 -13.37 -11.15
CA LEU A 121 2.28 -13.71 -11.53
C LEU A 121 1.65 -12.66 -12.46
N GLY A 122 2.08 -11.39 -12.37
CA GLY A 122 1.67 -10.34 -13.31
C GLY A 122 2.48 -10.30 -14.62
N SER A 123 3.48 -11.15 -14.78
CA SER A 123 4.33 -11.17 -15.98
C SER A 123 3.71 -12.02 -17.10
N SER A 124 4.19 -11.83 -18.33
CA SER A 124 3.78 -12.61 -19.50
C SER A 124 4.17 -14.10 -19.42
N VAL A 125 5.01 -14.50 -18.45
CA VAL A 125 5.41 -15.90 -18.25
C VAL A 125 4.30 -16.68 -17.55
N TYR A 126 3.55 -16.05 -16.65
CA TYR A 126 2.42 -16.67 -15.97
C TYR A 126 1.20 -16.68 -16.90
N ARG A 127 0.68 -17.87 -17.19
CA ARG A 127 -0.43 -18.07 -18.13
C ARG A 127 -1.80 -18.16 -17.46
N GLY A 128 -1.84 -18.26 -16.14
CA GLY A 128 -3.09 -18.36 -15.38
C GLY A 128 -3.74 -17.01 -15.11
N GLN A 129 -4.91 -17.04 -14.47
CA GLN A 129 -5.55 -15.82 -13.96
C GLN A 129 -4.80 -15.29 -12.73
N VAL A 130 -4.59 -13.97 -12.69
CA VAL A 130 -3.78 -13.32 -11.64
C VAL A 130 -4.63 -13.05 -10.41
N PRO A 131 -4.27 -13.59 -9.22
CA PRO A 131 -4.98 -13.27 -7.99
C PRO A 131 -4.77 -11.82 -7.56
N PRO A 132 -5.82 -11.10 -7.10
CA PRO A 132 -5.66 -9.83 -6.44
C PRO A 132 -4.73 -9.95 -5.23
N ARG A 133 -3.96 -8.91 -4.93
CA ARG A 133 -2.93 -8.94 -3.86
C ARG A 133 -3.46 -9.41 -2.50
N PRO A 134 -4.64 -8.97 -2.00
CA PRO A 134 -5.18 -9.48 -0.73
C PRO A 134 -5.49 -10.99 -0.76
N SER A 135 -5.95 -11.48 -1.91
CA SER A 135 -6.27 -12.90 -2.11
C SER A 135 -5.00 -13.73 -2.24
N LEU A 136 -3.96 -13.23 -2.92
CA LEU A 136 -2.64 -13.85 -2.95
C LEU A 136 -2.01 -13.92 -1.55
N GLU A 137 -2.12 -12.87 -0.76
CA GLU A 137 -1.63 -12.84 0.62
C GLU A 137 -2.31 -13.92 1.47
N THR A 138 -3.64 -14.03 1.38
CA THR A 138 -4.40 -15.11 2.05
C THR A 138 -3.92 -16.49 1.60
N TRP A 139 -3.77 -16.68 0.29
CA TRP A 139 -3.29 -17.94 -0.29
C TRP A 139 -1.92 -18.31 0.26
N LEU A 140 -0.98 -17.36 0.28
CA LEU A 140 0.38 -17.55 0.84
C LEU A 140 0.33 -17.87 2.33
N GLN A 141 -0.50 -17.18 3.11
CA GLN A 141 -0.66 -17.44 4.55
C GLN A 141 -1.15 -18.85 4.83
N LEU A 142 -2.14 -19.34 4.08
CA LEU A 142 -2.61 -20.72 4.22
C LEU A 142 -1.53 -21.73 3.82
N CYS A 143 -0.82 -21.51 2.72
CA CYS A 143 0.28 -22.37 2.29
C CYS A 143 1.44 -22.39 3.30
N ILE A 144 1.76 -21.27 3.93
CA ILE A 144 2.75 -21.18 5.02
C ILE A 144 2.23 -21.91 6.27
N GLY A 145 0.98 -21.66 6.67
CA GLY A 145 0.37 -22.30 7.83
C GLY A 145 0.29 -23.83 7.70
N CYS A 146 0.10 -24.33 6.48
CA CYS A 146 0.08 -25.75 6.16
C CYS A 146 1.47 -26.35 5.89
N GLY A 147 2.55 -25.57 6.00
CA GLY A 147 3.92 -26.04 5.79
C GLY A 147 4.30 -26.39 4.34
N LEU A 148 3.47 -26.02 3.36
CA LEU A 148 3.83 -26.08 1.93
C LEU A 148 4.95 -25.08 1.63
N LEU A 149 4.84 -23.89 2.21
CA LEU A 149 5.83 -22.83 2.13
C LEU A 149 6.38 -22.55 3.53
N LYS A 150 7.56 -21.94 3.60
CA LYS A 150 8.11 -21.40 4.86
C LYS A 150 8.55 -19.96 4.67
N ALA A 151 8.38 -19.15 5.70
CA ALA A 151 8.89 -17.78 5.72
C ALA A 151 10.40 -17.78 5.99
N VAL A 152 11.13 -16.96 5.25
CA VAL A 152 12.57 -16.69 5.41
C VAL A 152 12.76 -15.17 5.41
N GLY A 153 12.64 -14.55 6.59
CA GLY A 153 12.54 -13.10 6.71
C GLY A 153 11.27 -12.57 6.03
N ILE A 154 11.43 -11.68 5.05
CA ILE A 154 10.34 -11.15 4.22
C ILE A 154 10.03 -12.01 2.98
N ALA A 155 10.84 -13.04 2.74
CA ALA A 155 10.70 -13.95 1.60
C ALA A 155 9.98 -15.24 1.99
N VAL A 156 9.56 -16.00 0.99
CA VAL A 156 9.03 -17.35 1.13
C VAL A 156 9.88 -18.33 0.32
N ALA A 157 10.02 -19.54 0.86
CA ALA A 157 10.73 -20.64 0.24
C ALA A 157 9.90 -21.93 0.36
N VAL A 158 10.35 -22.98 -0.31
CA VAL A 158 9.78 -24.33 -0.20
C VAL A 158 9.78 -24.80 1.26
N GLY A 159 8.62 -25.22 1.74
CA GLY A 159 8.38 -25.71 3.09
C GLY A 159 8.60 -27.22 3.23
N PRO A 160 8.58 -27.75 4.47
CA PRO A 160 8.85 -29.17 4.75
C PRO A 160 7.84 -30.13 4.13
N ARG A 161 6.62 -29.69 3.82
CA ARG A 161 5.57 -30.54 3.24
C ARG A 161 5.44 -30.41 1.72
N ALA A 162 6.35 -29.71 1.06
CA ALA A 162 6.21 -29.43 -0.37
C ALA A 162 6.53 -30.60 -1.28
N ALA A 163 7.32 -31.59 -0.84
CA ALA A 163 7.83 -32.64 -1.73
C ALA A 163 6.72 -33.39 -2.52
N PRO A 164 5.60 -33.83 -1.89
CA PRO A 164 4.51 -34.47 -2.63
C PRO A 164 3.83 -33.51 -3.64
N TRP A 165 3.72 -32.24 -3.28
CA TRP A 165 3.10 -31.20 -4.11
C TRP A 165 3.96 -30.77 -5.28
N VAL A 166 5.29 -30.76 -5.11
CA VAL A 166 6.22 -30.52 -6.21
C VAL A 166 6.16 -31.65 -7.22
N ALA A 167 6.09 -32.91 -6.77
CA ALA A 167 5.90 -34.04 -7.66
C ALA A 167 4.55 -33.93 -8.40
N HIS A 168 3.46 -33.65 -7.68
CA HIS A 168 2.14 -33.46 -8.27
C HIS A 168 2.10 -32.27 -9.25
N ALA A 169 2.83 -31.20 -8.95
CA ALA A 169 2.94 -30.03 -9.83
C ALA A 169 3.80 -30.29 -11.07
N ALA A 170 4.76 -31.20 -11.02
CA ALA A 170 5.56 -31.58 -12.19
C ALA A 170 4.70 -32.29 -13.25
N ASP A 171 3.68 -33.04 -12.83
CA ASP A 171 2.78 -33.78 -13.73
C ASP A 171 1.70 -32.91 -14.40
N LEU A 172 1.50 -31.66 -13.94
CA LEU A 172 0.50 -30.75 -14.49
C LEU A 172 1.03 -30.03 -15.74
N ASP A 173 0.50 -30.36 -16.91
CA ASP A 173 0.65 -29.56 -18.12
C ASP A 173 -0.28 -28.34 -18.07
N ILE A 174 0.31 -27.15 -17.93
CA ILE A 174 -0.44 -25.89 -17.84
C ILE A 174 -1.19 -25.59 -19.14
N ASP A 175 -0.61 -25.93 -20.29
CA ASP A 175 -1.17 -25.55 -21.59
C ASP A 175 -2.37 -26.42 -21.94
N GLU A 176 -2.28 -27.72 -21.68
CA GLU A 176 -3.42 -28.62 -21.77
C GLU A 176 -4.53 -28.20 -20.79
N PHE A 177 -4.17 -27.93 -19.53
CA PHE A 177 -5.12 -27.53 -18.50
C PHE A 177 -5.92 -26.27 -18.85
N LEU A 178 -5.24 -25.24 -19.38
CA LEU A 178 -5.87 -23.97 -19.75
C LEU A 178 -6.77 -24.11 -20.99
N GLN A 179 -6.52 -25.08 -21.87
CA GLN A 179 -7.39 -25.38 -23.01
C GLN A 179 -8.69 -26.06 -22.56
N GLU A 180 -8.66 -26.83 -21.48
CA GLU A 180 -9.81 -27.54 -20.91
C GLU A 180 -10.61 -26.72 -19.88
N ASP A 181 -10.40 -25.40 -19.80
CA ASP A 181 -10.93 -24.59 -18.70
C ASP A 181 -12.46 -24.55 -18.63
N ARG A 182 -13.03 -25.47 -17.84
CA ARG A 182 -14.43 -25.48 -17.43
C ARG A 182 -14.57 -24.68 -16.13
N PRO A 183 -15.28 -23.54 -16.13
CA PRO A 183 -15.52 -22.78 -14.92
C PRO A 183 -16.32 -23.62 -13.91
N GLU A 184 -15.92 -23.57 -12.64
CA GLU A 184 -16.70 -24.19 -11.56
C GLU A 184 -18.03 -23.44 -11.43
N PRO A 185 -19.16 -24.14 -11.31
CA PRO A 185 -20.46 -23.49 -11.17
C PRO A 185 -20.44 -22.56 -9.95
N GLU A 186 -20.90 -21.32 -10.14
CA GLU A 186 -20.95 -20.38 -9.04
C GLU A 186 -21.86 -20.91 -7.91
N PRO A 187 -21.44 -20.79 -6.64
CA PRO A 187 -22.29 -21.19 -5.53
C PRO A 187 -23.57 -20.35 -5.55
N VAL A 188 -24.71 -21.02 -5.72
CA VAL A 188 -26.02 -20.38 -5.66
C VAL A 188 -26.24 -19.90 -4.22
N LEU A 189 -26.40 -18.58 -4.06
CA LEU A 189 -26.76 -17.99 -2.77
C LEU A 189 -28.16 -18.47 -2.39
N PRO A 190 -28.34 -19.06 -1.20
CA PRO A 190 -29.66 -19.26 -0.63
C PRO A 190 -30.45 -17.96 -0.68
N VAL A 191 -31.61 -17.98 -1.34
CA VAL A 191 -32.61 -16.92 -1.17
C VAL A 191 -33.02 -17.01 0.29
N ALA A 192 -32.59 -16.03 1.09
CA ALA A 192 -33.02 -15.94 2.48
C ALA A 192 -34.55 -15.74 2.43
N GLY A 193 -35.31 -16.69 2.96
CA GLY A 193 -36.71 -16.43 3.27
C GLY A 193 -36.79 -15.22 4.19
N ASP A 194 -37.72 -14.31 3.90
CA ASP A 194 -37.95 -13.02 4.55
C ASP A 194 -38.29 -13.15 6.05
N ASP A 195 -37.31 -13.51 6.87
CA ASP A 195 -37.37 -13.49 8.33
C ASP A 195 -36.17 -12.72 8.91
N ASP A 196 -35.90 -11.54 8.34
CA ASP A 196 -35.15 -10.48 9.04
C ASP A 196 -36.17 -9.67 9.87
N PRO A 197 -36.19 -9.79 11.22
CA PRO A 197 -36.97 -8.88 12.03
C PRO A 197 -36.35 -7.48 11.91
N ALA A 198 -37.16 -6.54 11.46
CA ALA A 198 -36.85 -5.12 11.31
C ALA A 198 -36.23 -4.53 12.59
N GLY A 199 -35.15 -3.75 12.43
CA GLY A 199 -34.64 -2.91 13.51
C GLY A 199 -33.30 -2.25 13.19
N GLY A 200 -33.33 -1.01 12.69
CA GLY A 200 -32.16 -0.12 12.64
C GLY A 200 -32.15 0.80 11.42
N ALA A 201 -32.53 2.05 11.62
CA ALA A 201 -32.85 3.06 10.62
C ALA A 201 -31.64 3.73 9.93
N ASP A 202 -31.99 4.33 8.78
CA ASP A 202 -31.39 5.47 8.06
C ASP A 202 -30.07 5.32 7.27
N SER A 203 -30.25 5.25 5.94
CA SER A 203 -29.69 6.25 5.01
C SER A 203 -30.53 6.30 3.71
N PRO A 204 -30.81 7.49 3.15
CA PRO A 204 -31.67 7.62 1.97
C PRO A 204 -30.92 7.27 0.68
N GLY A 205 -31.66 6.73 -0.27
CA GLY A 205 -31.13 6.12 -1.48
C GLY A 205 -30.66 7.09 -2.57
N VAL A 206 -29.87 6.52 -3.48
CA VAL A 206 -29.74 6.95 -4.88
C VAL A 206 -29.68 5.68 -5.73
N GLY A 207 -30.61 5.57 -6.68
CA GLY A 207 -30.62 4.52 -7.69
C GLY A 207 -29.67 4.80 -8.84
N GLY A 208 -29.15 3.74 -9.46
CA GLY A 208 -28.44 3.80 -10.74
C GLY A 208 -27.50 2.62 -10.97
N ALA A 209 -27.95 1.62 -11.74
CA ALA A 209 -27.11 0.63 -12.42
C ALA A 209 -25.98 1.34 -13.21
N GLY A 210 -24.80 0.81 -13.46
CA GLY A 210 -24.27 -0.54 -13.40
C GLY A 210 -23.07 -0.55 -14.35
N ALA A 211 -21.87 -0.63 -13.79
CA ALA A 211 -20.64 -0.99 -14.50
C ALA A 211 -19.66 -1.52 -13.45
N ALA A 212 -19.32 -2.80 -13.55
CA ALA A 212 -18.36 -3.45 -12.67
C ALA A 212 -16.99 -2.78 -12.85
N SER A 213 -16.64 -1.90 -11.92
CA SER A 213 -15.33 -1.26 -11.87
C SER A 213 -14.36 -2.21 -11.18
N ALA A 214 -13.20 -2.43 -11.81
CA ALA A 214 -12.10 -3.20 -11.28
C ALA A 214 -11.77 -2.79 -9.83
N ALA A 215 -11.52 -3.78 -8.98
CA ALA A 215 -11.25 -3.61 -7.56
C ALA A 215 -10.11 -2.60 -7.31
N GLN A 216 -10.47 -1.42 -6.79
CA GLN A 216 -9.50 -0.43 -6.35
C GLN A 216 -8.80 -0.91 -5.06
N PRO A 217 -7.49 -0.64 -4.88
CA PRO A 217 -6.78 -0.99 -3.66
C PRO A 217 -7.40 -0.29 -2.45
N SER A 218 -7.73 -1.06 -1.41
CA SER A 218 -8.48 -0.63 -0.22
C SER A 218 -7.70 0.26 0.77
N GLY A 219 -6.76 1.09 0.30
CA GLY A 219 -6.06 2.08 1.10
C GLY A 219 -6.33 3.50 0.58
N PRO A 220 -6.20 4.54 1.42
CA PRO A 220 -6.34 5.92 0.96
C PRO A 220 -5.34 6.20 -0.17
N ILE A 221 -5.85 6.59 -1.34
CA ILE A 221 -5.05 6.88 -2.55
C ILE A 221 -4.02 7.99 -2.27
N VAL A 222 -4.35 8.90 -1.35
CA VAL A 222 -3.55 10.06 -0.99
C VAL A 222 -2.67 9.80 0.24
N PRO A 223 -1.36 10.09 0.17
CA PRO A 223 -0.45 10.01 1.32
C PRO A 223 -0.99 10.82 2.52
N VAL A 224 -0.78 10.32 3.74
CA VAL A 224 -1.21 10.98 4.99
C VAL A 224 -0.85 12.48 5.03
N PRO A 225 0.39 12.90 4.70
CA PRO A 225 0.77 14.32 4.76
C PRO A 225 -0.04 15.21 3.82
N LEU A 226 -0.56 14.63 2.74
CA LEU A 226 -1.30 15.33 1.68
C LEU A 226 -2.81 15.13 1.76
N ARG A 227 -3.35 14.52 2.82
CA ARG A 227 -4.81 14.34 2.96
C ARG A 227 -5.60 15.65 2.95
N HIS A 228 -4.98 16.74 3.39
CA HIS A 228 -5.57 18.08 3.33
C HIS A 228 -5.91 18.52 1.89
N VAL A 229 -5.27 17.95 0.87
CA VAL A 229 -5.55 18.19 -0.54
C VAL A 229 -6.95 17.70 -0.95
N LEU A 230 -7.48 16.66 -0.30
CA LEU A 230 -8.78 16.07 -0.65
C LEU A 230 -9.98 16.98 -0.34
N ALA A 231 -9.81 17.91 0.61
CA ALA A 231 -10.89 18.79 1.05
C ALA A 231 -11.12 19.99 0.12
N LEU A 232 -10.30 20.16 -0.93
CA LEU A 232 -10.32 21.34 -1.79
C LEU A 232 -10.86 20.97 -3.17
N GLU A 233 -11.95 21.62 -3.57
CA GLU A 233 -12.45 21.55 -4.95
C GLU A 233 -11.38 22.11 -5.89
N THR A 234 -10.65 21.21 -6.54
CA THR A 234 -9.56 21.58 -7.43
C THR A 234 -10.08 21.56 -8.87
N PRO A 235 -9.97 22.66 -9.64
CA PRO A 235 -10.46 22.70 -11.01
C PRO A 235 -9.76 21.63 -11.85
N SER A 236 -10.52 20.92 -12.69
CA SER A 236 -9.94 19.88 -13.54
C SER A 236 -8.90 20.49 -14.50
N PRO A 237 -7.72 19.86 -14.66
CA PRO A 237 -6.74 20.29 -15.65
C PRO A 237 -7.16 19.96 -17.10
N ARG A 238 -8.26 19.21 -17.31
CA ARG A 238 -8.75 18.75 -18.63
C ARG A 238 -9.63 19.79 -19.32
N GLY A 239 -9.74 19.69 -20.64
CA GLY A 239 -10.64 20.50 -21.47
C GLY A 239 -10.18 21.94 -21.69
N LYS A 240 -8.93 22.25 -21.31
CA LYS A 240 -8.37 23.60 -21.38
C LYS A 240 -7.55 23.87 -22.65
N GLU A 241 -7.10 22.83 -23.35
CA GLU A 241 -6.27 22.94 -24.55
C GLU A 241 -6.63 21.91 -25.63
N ARG A 242 -6.14 22.10 -26.86
CA ARG A 242 -6.39 21.20 -28.00
C ARG A 242 -5.76 19.82 -27.73
N PRO A 243 -6.45 18.70 -28.00
CA PRO A 243 -5.91 17.37 -27.78
C PRO A 243 -4.60 17.15 -28.55
N VAL A 244 -3.57 16.65 -27.86
CA VAL A 244 -2.30 16.28 -28.50
C VAL A 244 -2.55 15.12 -29.48
N PRO A 245 -2.18 15.26 -30.77
CA PRO A 245 -2.39 14.23 -31.77
C PRO A 245 -1.70 12.92 -31.40
N VAL A 246 -2.43 11.81 -31.50
CA VAL A 246 -1.96 10.47 -31.10
C VAL A 246 -0.75 10.00 -31.92
N SER A 247 -0.48 10.60 -33.09
CA SER A 247 0.61 10.20 -33.99
C SER A 247 2.02 10.64 -33.54
N ARG A 248 2.17 11.42 -32.44
CA ARG A 248 3.47 11.87 -31.91
C ARG A 248 4.11 10.93 -30.89
N PHE A 249 3.51 9.77 -30.67
CA PHE A 249 3.68 8.94 -29.49
C PHE A 249 4.46 7.63 -29.73
N ALA A 250 5.34 7.62 -30.74
CA ALA A 250 6.11 6.42 -31.09
C ALA A 250 7.11 6.05 -29.97
N LEU A 251 6.79 4.98 -29.24
CA LEU A 251 7.62 4.22 -28.28
C LEU A 251 8.17 4.95 -27.04
N GLU A 252 8.47 6.25 -27.11
CA GLU A 252 9.07 7.04 -26.02
C GLU A 252 8.50 8.47 -25.97
N PHE A 253 8.58 9.13 -24.80
CA PHE A 253 8.22 10.54 -24.66
C PHE A 253 9.38 11.42 -25.13
N SER A 254 9.20 12.13 -26.24
CA SER A 254 10.18 13.13 -26.70
C SER A 254 10.35 14.27 -25.70
N SER A 255 11.50 14.92 -25.67
CA SER A 255 11.76 16.10 -24.82
C SER A 255 10.73 17.22 -25.05
N GLU A 256 10.36 17.51 -26.31
CA GLU A 256 9.34 18.52 -26.65
C GLU A 256 8.00 18.25 -25.97
N LEU A 257 7.62 16.97 -25.88
CA LEU A 257 6.37 16.54 -25.26
C LEU A 257 6.41 16.63 -23.73
N LEU A 258 7.56 16.31 -23.12
CA LEU A 258 7.76 16.48 -21.68
C LEU A 258 7.74 17.96 -21.32
N ASP A 259 8.35 18.82 -22.15
CA ASP A 259 8.32 20.28 -21.97
C ASP A 259 6.90 20.85 -22.10
N GLU A 260 6.12 20.40 -23.10
CA GLU A 260 4.70 20.77 -23.23
C GLU A 260 3.89 20.33 -22.00
N THR A 261 4.10 19.09 -21.54
CA THR A 261 3.41 18.54 -20.36
C THR A 261 3.75 19.34 -19.10
N ARG A 262 5.03 19.66 -18.89
CA ARG A 262 5.50 20.53 -17.81
C ARG A 262 4.82 21.89 -17.86
N GLN A 263 4.84 22.56 -19.02
CA GLN A 263 4.24 23.88 -19.17
C GLN A 263 2.74 23.89 -18.80
N ARG A 264 2.01 22.84 -19.18
CA ARG A 264 0.59 22.69 -18.82
C ARG A 264 0.37 22.50 -17.33
N ILE A 265 1.15 21.61 -16.69
CA ILE A 265 1.03 21.36 -15.25
C ILE A 265 1.38 22.63 -14.48
N THR A 266 2.47 23.31 -14.83
CA THR A 266 2.87 24.58 -14.19
C THR A 266 1.81 25.67 -14.39
N SER A 267 1.22 25.78 -15.58
CA SER A 267 0.18 26.78 -15.86
C SER A 267 -1.09 26.50 -15.05
N TRP A 268 -1.54 25.25 -15.04
CA TRP A 268 -2.67 24.80 -14.22
C TRP A 268 -2.41 25.03 -12.73
N TRP A 269 -1.21 24.73 -12.23
CA TRP A 269 -0.88 24.90 -10.81
C TRP A 269 -0.96 26.35 -10.34
N LYS A 270 -0.57 27.31 -11.19
CA LYS A 270 -0.71 28.75 -10.92
C LYS A 270 -2.17 29.18 -10.74
N GLU A 271 -3.12 28.49 -11.37
CA GLU A 271 -4.55 28.78 -11.26
C GLU A 271 -5.18 28.22 -9.99
N VAL A 272 -4.68 27.06 -9.50
CA VAL A 272 -5.25 26.35 -8.34
C VAL A 272 -5.16 27.18 -7.05
N LYS A 273 -4.18 28.09 -6.94
CA LYS A 273 -3.96 28.99 -5.77
C LYS A 273 -4.25 28.29 -4.44
N PRO A 274 -3.41 27.33 -4.02
CA PRO A 274 -3.69 26.52 -2.83
C PRO A 274 -3.90 27.42 -1.59
N GLU A 275 -5.10 27.36 -1.00
CA GLU A 275 -5.46 28.17 0.19
C GLU A 275 -4.73 27.75 1.46
N ARG A 276 -4.27 26.50 1.51
CA ARG A 276 -3.48 25.95 2.61
C ARG A 276 -2.19 25.36 2.05
N GLY A 277 -1.05 25.89 2.52
CA GLY A 277 0.25 25.30 2.24
C GLY A 277 0.49 24.03 3.05
N GLY A 278 1.56 23.30 2.70
CA GLY A 278 2.06 22.17 3.48
C GLY A 278 2.44 22.52 4.92
N TYR A 279 3.03 21.56 5.63
CA TYR A 279 3.62 21.83 6.94
C TYR A 279 4.83 22.76 6.79
N GLU A 280 4.96 23.69 7.73
CA GLU A 280 6.12 24.58 7.84
C GLU A 280 6.83 24.38 9.19
N PRO A 281 8.13 24.71 9.30
CA PRO A 281 8.87 24.53 10.55
C PRO A 281 8.23 25.24 11.75
N LYS A 282 7.68 26.44 11.54
CA LYS A 282 6.96 27.22 12.54
C LYS A 282 5.70 26.53 13.10
N ASP A 283 5.08 25.63 12.33
CA ASP A 283 3.93 24.85 12.81
C ASP A 283 4.34 23.92 13.96
N PHE A 284 5.63 23.59 14.05
CA PHE A 284 6.26 22.78 15.10
C PHE A 284 7.06 23.63 16.09
N GLY A 285 6.87 24.95 16.11
CA GLY A 285 7.60 25.87 16.99
C GLY A 285 9.09 25.97 16.68
N LEU A 286 9.51 25.65 15.45
CA LEU A 286 10.91 25.73 15.02
C LEU A 286 11.14 27.03 14.25
N GLU A 287 12.04 27.84 14.78
CA GLU A 287 12.51 29.10 14.17
C GLU A 287 14.00 28.99 13.82
N PRO A 288 14.53 29.81 12.90
CA PRO A 288 15.93 29.77 12.51
C PRO A 288 16.92 29.95 13.68
N GLU A 289 16.54 30.72 14.71
CA GLU A 289 17.36 30.96 15.90
C GLU A 289 17.60 29.69 16.71
N ALA A 290 16.65 28.74 16.71
CA ALA A 290 16.78 27.47 17.44
C ALA A 290 17.96 26.63 16.91
N TRP A 291 18.34 26.81 15.64
CA TRP A 291 19.51 26.15 15.06
C TRP A 291 20.81 26.63 15.70
N VAL A 292 20.92 27.92 16.02
CA VAL A 292 22.10 28.50 16.66
C VAL A 292 22.23 28.03 18.11
N GLU A 293 21.10 27.81 18.79
CA GLU A 293 21.07 27.35 20.18
C GLU A 293 21.39 25.86 20.32
N SER A 294 20.77 25.01 19.48
CA SER A 294 20.88 23.55 19.58
C SER A 294 20.53 22.87 18.25
N ALA A 295 21.44 22.92 17.28
CA ALA A 295 21.22 22.41 15.93
C ALA A 295 20.80 20.92 15.89
N ASP A 296 21.43 20.06 16.70
CA ASP A 296 21.08 18.63 16.76
C ASP A 296 19.67 18.41 17.35
N GLU A 297 19.24 19.24 18.31
CA GLU A 297 17.87 19.19 18.82
C GLU A 297 16.86 19.59 17.75
N VAL A 298 17.18 20.58 16.91
CA VAL A 298 16.33 20.94 15.76
C VAL A 298 16.19 19.77 14.79
N VAL A 299 17.28 19.07 14.47
CA VAL A 299 17.23 17.87 13.60
C VAL A 299 16.37 16.78 14.25
N TYR A 300 16.53 16.55 15.55
CA TYR A 300 15.70 15.60 16.30
C TYR A 300 14.22 15.99 16.26
N ARG A 301 13.87 17.23 16.57
CA ARG A 301 12.47 17.72 16.56
C ARG A 301 11.86 17.61 15.17
N LEU A 302 12.62 17.88 14.10
CA LEU A 302 12.17 17.63 12.73
C LEU A 302 11.97 16.15 12.42
N ALA A 303 12.82 15.26 12.92
CA ALA A 303 12.64 13.83 12.77
C ALA A 303 11.36 13.33 13.50
N VAL A 304 11.05 13.88 14.68
CA VAL A 304 9.78 13.63 15.38
C VAL A 304 8.61 14.13 14.54
N ALA A 305 8.66 15.38 14.08
CA ALA A 305 7.61 15.96 13.23
C ALA A 305 7.36 15.10 11.98
N ALA A 306 8.42 14.68 11.28
CA ALA A 306 8.34 13.79 10.13
C ALA A 306 7.68 12.45 10.49
N ALA A 307 8.05 11.84 11.63
CA ALA A 307 7.43 10.60 12.07
C ALA A 307 5.92 10.76 12.31
N LEU A 308 5.51 11.86 12.95
CA LEU A 308 4.09 12.11 13.22
C LEU A 308 3.33 12.38 11.91
N VAL A 309 3.84 13.25 11.06
CA VAL A 309 3.22 13.64 9.78
C VAL A 309 2.98 12.43 8.87
N PHE A 310 3.92 11.49 8.83
CA PHE A 310 3.85 10.34 7.92
C PHE A 310 3.22 9.09 8.54
N ARG A 311 3.31 8.91 9.87
CA ARG A 311 3.01 7.63 10.52
C ARG A 311 2.02 7.70 11.66
N LEU A 312 1.60 8.86 12.14
CA LEU A 312 0.56 8.94 13.18
C LEU A 312 -0.82 8.54 12.64
N ASP A 313 -1.02 8.69 11.31
CA ASP A 313 -2.27 8.38 10.59
C ASP A 313 -3.47 9.23 11.07
N LYS A 314 -3.20 10.48 11.45
CA LYS A 314 -4.21 11.47 11.82
C LYS A 314 -4.22 12.65 10.85
N ASP A 315 -5.17 13.55 11.02
CA ASP A 315 -5.22 14.79 10.23
C ASP A 315 -4.16 15.81 10.70
N ARG A 316 -4.10 16.96 10.01
CA ARG A 316 -3.13 18.01 10.34
C ARG A 316 -3.30 18.56 11.75
N ALA A 317 -4.55 18.82 12.17
CA ALA A 317 -4.81 19.43 13.46
C ALA A 317 -4.35 18.50 14.59
N ASP A 318 -4.67 17.21 14.46
CA ASP A 318 -4.28 16.18 15.41
C ASP A 318 -2.76 15.93 15.44
N VAL A 319 -2.07 15.99 14.30
CA VAL A 319 -0.61 15.86 14.22
C VAL A 319 0.05 17.02 14.97
N LEU A 320 -0.38 18.26 14.71
CA LEU A 320 0.14 19.44 15.39
C LEU A 320 -0.18 19.41 16.88
N GLN A 321 -1.41 19.03 17.26
CA GLN A 321 -1.78 18.87 18.65
C GLN A 321 -0.94 17.82 19.36
N SER A 322 -0.64 16.69 18.69
CA SER A 322 0.20 15.62 19.26
C SER A 322 1.64 16.09 19.44
N PHE A 323 2.20 16.83 18.48
CA PHE A 323 3.53 17.40 18.60
C PHE A 323 3.59 18.43 19.74
N THR A 324 2.68 19.40 19.75
CA THR A 324 2.59 20.43 20.79
C THR A 324 2.35 19.82 22.17
N GLY A 325 1.55 18.75 22.27
CA GLY A 325 1.33 18.02 23.52
C GLY A 325 2.60 17.35 24.04
N LEU A 326 3.44 16.80 23.16
CA LEU A 326 4.76 16.26 23.54
C LEU A 326 5.71 17.37 24.00
N ASP A 327 5.72 18.51 23.31
CA ASP A 327 6.60 19.64 23.62
C ASP A 327 6.22 20.32 24.94
N GLN A 328 4.94 20.67 25.12
CA GLN A 328 4.43 21.30 26.35
C GLN A 328 4.55 20.41 27.59
N ALA A 329 4.54 19.09 27.40
CA ALA A 329 4.77 18.11 28.46
C ALA A 329 6.25 17.96 28.84
N GLY A 330 7.19 18.63 28.15
CA GLY A 330 8.64 18.46 28.34
C GLY A 330 9.20 17.15 27.78
N VAL A 331 8.36 16.29 27.19
CA VAL A 331 8.73 14.95 26.73
C VAL A 331 9.78 15.00 25.63
N LEU A 332 9.68 15.96 24.70
CA LEU A 332 10.67 16.08 23.62
C LEU A 332 12.07 16.37 24.16
N SER A 333 12.17 17.32 25.09
CA SER A 333 13.42 17.70 25.75
C SER A 333 14.00 16.56 26.59
N ASP A 334 13.15 15.87 27.37
CA ASP A 334 13.56 14.71 28.17
C ASP A 334 14.14 13.61 27.29
N LEU A 335 13.41 13.23 26.22
CA LEU A 335 13.86 12.19 25.29
C LEU A 335 15.15 12.57 24.57
N TYR A 336 15.33 13.84 24.19
CA TYR A 336 16.57 14.33 23.58
C TYR A 336 17.77 14.18 24.52
N GLN A 337 17.58 14.48 25.81
CA GLN A 337 18.60 14.31 26.84
C GLN A 337 18.81 12.85 27.27
N GLY A 338 18.06 11.91 26.70
CA GLY A 338 18.13 10.48 27.05
C GLY A 338 17.36 10.11 28.32
N ASN A 339 16.52 11.00 28.83
CA ASN A 339 15.67 10.78 29.98
C ASN A 339 14.34 10.15 29.55
N VAL A 340 13.83 9.20 30.34
CA VAL A 340 12.49 8.64 30.16
C VAL A 340 11.55 9.34 31.16
N PRO A 341 10.45 9.96 30.71
CA PRO A 341 9.50 10.59 31.62
C PRO A 341 8.96 9.58 32.63
N GLU A 342 9.10 9.86 33.93
CA GLU A 342 8.60 8.96 34.99
C GLU A 342 7.07 8.85 34.99
N THR A 343 6.39 9.90 34.55
CA THR A 343 4.94 9.91 34.35
C THR A 343 4.63 10.46 32.96
N ILE A 344 3.83 9.73 32.20
CA ILE A 344 3.35 10.18 30.88
C ILE A 344 2.04 10.93 31.14
N PRO A 345 1.95 12.24 30.84
CA PRO A 345 0.70 12.97 31.01
C PRO A 345 -0.42 12.34 30.16
N ALA A 346 -1.64 12.30 30.70
CA ALA A 346 -2.78 11.70 30.01
C ALA A 346 -3.12 12.36 28.65
N ALA A 347 -2.63 13.59 28.43
CA ALA A 347 -2.78 14.33 27.18
C ALA A 347 -1.81 13.87 26.07
N VAL A 348 -0.77 13.09 26.39
CA VAL A 348 0.22 12.62 25.42
C VAL A 348 -0.28 11.36 24.73
N ASP A 349 -0.40 11.41 23.40
CA ASP A 349 -0.74 10.25 22.58
C ASP A 349 0.38 9.19 22.63
N ALA A 350 0.04 7.97 23.03
CA ALA A 350 1.02 6.90 23.20
C ALA A 350 1.75 6.52 21.91
N ARG A 351 1.08 6.61 20.75
CA ARG A 351 1.70 6.35 19.44
C ARG A 351 2.64 7.50 19.06
N ALA A 352 2.26 8.74 19.36
CA ALA A 352 3.13 9.90 19.17
C ALA A 352 4.40 9.79 20.03
N LEU A 353 4.26 9.42 21.31
CA LEU A 353 5.38 9.15 22.22
C LEU A 353 6.31 8.07 21.67
N MET A 354 5.76 6.93 21.23
CA MET A 354 6.55 5.84 20.65
C MET A 354 7.36 6.30 19.42
N LEU A 355 6.76 7.10 18.53
CA LEU A 355 7.43 7.64 17.35
C LEU A 355 8.53 8.63 17.76
N ALA A 356 8.27 9.49 18.75
CA ALA A 356 9.26 10.44 19.28
C ALA A 356 10.46 9.72 19.91
N SER A 357 10.23 8.70 20.74
CA SER A 357 11.30 7.91 21.36
C SER A 357 12.18 7.20 20.33
N LEU A 358 11.58 6.73 19.23
CA LEU A 358 12.34 6.09 18.16
C LEU A 358 13.19 7.08 17.35
N ALA A 359 12.69 8.30 17.12
CA ALA A 359 13.49 9.37 16.54
C ALA A 359 14.65 9.79 17.47
N ALA A 360 14.38 9.94 18.77
CA ALA A 360 15.40 10.27 19.78
C ALA A 360 16.53 9.24 19.79
N ARG A 361 16.18 7.95 19.84
CA ARG A 361 17.16 6.85 19.79
C ARG A 361 18.04 6.92 18.55
N ARG A 362 17.48 7.25 17.38
CA ARG A 362 18.26 7.33 16.13
C ARG A 362 19.19 8.54 16.10
N CYS A 363 18.72 9.70 16.56
CA CYS A 363 19.57 10.89 16.65
C CYS A 363 20.72 10.67 17.65
N ALA A 364 20.47 9.97 18.77
CA ALA A 364 21.50 9.64 19.75
C ALA A 364 22.59 8.67 19.22
N GLU A 365 22.29 7.88 18.18
CA GLU A 365 23.28 6.98 17.55
C GLU A 365 24.28 7.75 16.65
N VAL A 366 24.01 9.00 16.30
CA VAL A 366 24.84 9.84 15.42
C VAL A 366 25.00 11.24 16.03
N PRO A 367 25.92 11.44 16.99
CA PRO A 367 26.20 12.76 17.54
C PRO A 367 26.75 13.69 16.46
N GLU A 368 26.55 15.00 16.62
CA GLU A 368 27.04 16.04 15.69
C GLU A 368 26.49 15.88 14.27
N LEU A 369 25.26 15.36 14.15
CA LEU A 369 24.58 15.20 12.87
C LEU A 369 24.38 16.54 12.18
N ALA A 370 24.01 17.58 12.93
CA ALA A 370 23.82 18.92 12.39
C ALA A 370 25.12 19.49 11.78
N ALA A 371 26.25 19.40 12.48
CA ALA A 371 27.55 19.83 11.95
C ALA A 371 27.94 19.03 10.69
N SER A 372 27.65 17.72 10.69
CA SER A 372 27.86 16.86 9.53
C SER A 372 27.02 17.30 8.32
N LEU A 373 25.77 17.75 8.54
CA LEU A 373 24.91 18.30 7.49
C LEU A 373 25.44 19.64 6.96
N GLU A 374 25.83 20.57 7.84
CA GLU A 374 26.38 21.87 7.43
C GLU A 374 27.63 21.73 6.54
N SER A 375 28.43 20.69 6.76
CA SER A 375 29.64 20.43 5.98
C SER A 375 29.38 19.90 4.56
N GLN A 376 28.15 19.50 4.23
CA GLN A 376 27.85 18.89 2.93
C GLN A 376 27.73 19.95 1.82
N PRO A 377 28.49 19.81 0.72
CA PRO A 377 28.47 20.78 -0.37
C PRO A 377 27.31 20.59 -1.36
N SER A 378 26.57 19.48 -1.25
CA SER A 378 25.52 19.11 -2.20
C SER A 378 24.30 18.51 -1.51
N ALA A 379 23.16 18.59 -2.20
CA ALA A 379 21.91 17.92 -1.86
C ALA A 379 22.07 16.40 -1.67
N GLU A 380 22.85 15.76 -2.55
CA GLU A 380 23.14 14.32 -2.46
C GLU A 380 23.93 13.98 -1.19
N GLY A 381 24.94 14.78 -0.84
CA GLY A 381 25.71 14.61 0.39
C GLY A 381 24.85 14.77 1.64
N LEU A 382 23.98 15.78 1.67
CA LEU A 382 23.00 15.96 2.74
C LEU A 382 22.08 14.76 2.91
N PHE A 383 21.50 14.28 1.79
CA PHE A 383 20.62 13.12 1.82
C PHE A 383 21.37 11.87 2.31
N ALA A 384 22.58 11.61 1.82
CA ALA A 384 23.38 10.47 2.22
C ALA A 384 23.72 10.51 3.73
N THR A 385 24.05 11.69 4.26
CA THR A 385 24.28 11.90 5.70
C THR A 385 23.02 11.61 6.51
N LEU A 386 21.86 12.13 6.10
CA LEU A 386 20.59 11.82 6.76
C LEU A 386 20.19 10.34 6.63
N ASP A 387 20.37 9.71 5.48
CA ASP A 387 20.05 8.29 5.27
C ASP A 387 20.97 7.38 6.08
N GLY A 388 22.25 7.73 6.20
CA GLY A 388 23.19 7.05 7.08
C GLY A 388 22.76 7.09 8.55
N ALA A 389 22.23 8.23 9.01
CA ALA A 389 21.83 8.43 10.40
C ALA A 389 20.41 7.94 10.73
N LEU A 390 19.44 8.29 9.91
CA LEU A 390 18.00 8.12 10.15
C LEU A 390 17.35 7.10 9.21
N GLY A 391 18.03 6.72 8.11
CA GLY A 391 17.51 5.88 7.04
C GLY A 391 17.17 4.44 7.43
N ARG A 392 17.79 3.94 8.50
CA ARG A 392 17.59 2.57 9.01
C ARG A 392 16.26 2.45 9.75
N GLY A 393 15.20 2.12 8.99
CA GLY A 393 13.93 1.61 9.49
C GLY A 393 12.76 2.57 9.37
N LEU A 394 12.82 3.73 10.05
CA LEU A 394 11.69 4.66 10.13
C LEU A 394 11.60 5.67 9.00
N PHE A 395 12.73 6.11 8.44
CA PHE A 395 12.72 7.27 7.57
C PHE A 395 13.35 6.89 6.24
N ARG A 396 12.64 7.06 5.13
CA ARG A 396 13.23 6.99 3.79
C ARG A 396 12.66 8.08 2.92
N ILE A 397 11.33 8.12 2.80
CA ILE A 397 10.64 9.20 2.09
C ILE A 397 10.59 10.45 2.97
N GLU A 398 10.47 10.25 4.28
CA GLU A 398 10.48 11.29 5.30
C GLU A 398 11.77 12.14 5.29
N LEU A 399 12.89 11.59 4.82
CA LEU A 399 14.16 12.32 4.74
C LEU A 399 14.11 13.48 3.74
N PHE A 400 13.41 13.31 2.61
CA PHE A 400 13.17 14.39 1.64
C PHE A 400 12.37 15.53 2.27
N TRP A 401 11.39 15.19 3.12
CA TRP A 401 10.61 16.17 3.86
C TRP A 401 11.46 16.88 4.92
N ILE A 402 12.31 16.16 5.67
CA ILE A 402 13.24 16.78 6.63
C ILE A 402 14.20 17.76 5.91
N LEU A 403 14.73 17.40 4.74
CA LEU A 403 15.56 18.30 3.93
C LEU A 403 14.79 19.55 3.50
N ASP A 404 13.53 19.42 3.05
CA ASP A 404 12.69 20.59 2.74
C ASP A 404 12.51 21.49 3.96
N GLN A 405 12.25 20.93 5.14
CA GLN A 405 12.08 21.72 6.36
C GLN A 405 13.36 22.43 6.80
N LEU A 406 14.52 21.74 6.76
CA LEU A 406 15.82 22.34 7.04
C LEU A 406 16.16 23.45 6.01
N HIS A 407 15.81 23.24 4.75
CA HIS A 407 15.98 24.25 3.72
C HIS A 407 15.10 25.49 3.97
N ARG A 408 13.83 25.28 4.35
CA ARG A 408 12.90 26.37 4.71
C ARG A 408 13.30 27.14 5.97
N LEU A 409 13.93 26.47 6.93
CA LEU A 409 14.58 27.14 8.07
C LEU A 409 15.79 27.98 7.66
N GLY A 410 16.31 27.77 6.43
CA GLY A 410 17.46 28.50 5.90
C GLY A 410 18.79 28.05 6.51
N VAL A 411 18.85 26.87 7.13
CA VAL A 411 20.03 26.35 7.84
C VAL A 411 20.93 25.50 6.93
N ILE A 412 20.37 24.95 5.85
CA ILE A 412 21.11 24.26 4.79
C ILE A 412 20.87 24.95 3.45
N ARG A 413 21.95 25.19 2.69
CA ARG A 413 21.90 25.95 1.42
C ARG A 413 22.85 25.43 0.33
N PRO A 414 22.97 24.12 0.08
CA PRO A 414 23.69 23.70 -1.11
C PRO A 414 22.94 24.20 -2.36
N PRO A 415 23.67 24.52 -3.44
CA PRO A 415 23.09 25.18 -4.63
C PRO A 415 22.05 24.32 -5.35
N ASP A 416 22.07 23.00 -5.14
CA ASP A 416 21.20 22.00 -5.75
C ASP A 416 20.11 21.49 -4.78
N ILE A 417 19.92 22.11 -3.61
CA ILE A 417 18.97 21.62 -2.58
C ILE A 417 17.54 21.45 -3.10
N ASP A 418 17.08 22.40 -3.93
CA ASP A 418 15.73 22.40 -4.51
C ASP A 418 15.41 21.16 -5.36
N GLU A 419 16.43 20.44 -5.80
CA GLU A 419 16.28 19.21 -6.57
C GLU A 419 15.80 18.02 -5.73
N VAL A 420 15.97 18.08 -4.41
CA VAL A 420 15.65 16.99 -3.47
C VAL A 420 14.72 17.39 -2.33
N THR A 421 14.16 18.61 -2.34
CA THR A 421 13.13 19.02 -1.36
C THR A 421 11.74 18.49 -1.69
N THR A 422 11.55 17.88 -2.86
CA THR A 422 10.25 17.30 -3.23
C THR A 422 10.11 15.89 -2.67
N THR A 423 9.02 15.60 -1.96
CA THR A 423 8.80 14.28 -1.37
C THR A 423 8.27 13.28 -2.43
N PRO A 424 9.02 12.22 -2.80
CA PRO A 424 8.66 11.33 -3.89
C PRO A 424 7.66 10.24 -3.46
N TYR A 425 6.45 10.64 -3.04
CA TYR A 425 5.38 9.71 -2.67
C TYR A 425 5.08 8.69 -3.76
N ARG A 426 4.45 7.56 -3.41
CA ARG A 426 4.07 6.56 -4.41
C ARG A 426 3.16 7.14 -5.50
N LEU A 427 2.14 7.91 -5.13
CA LEU A 427 1.24 8.56 -6.08
C LEU A 427 1.98 9.58 -6.99
N VAL A 428 2.94 10.32 -6.44
CA VAL A 428 3.81 11.23 -7.21
C VAL A 428 4.62 10.44 -8.25
N ARG A 429 5.29 9.36 -7.83
CA ARG A 429 6.06 8.48 -8.73
C ARG A 429 5.20 7.82 -9.81
N ASP A 430 4.03 7.32 -9.46
CA ASP A 430 3.07 6.75 -10.41
C ASP A 430 2.62 7.79 -11.44
N THR A 431 2.37 9.03 -11.00
CA THR A 431 1.97 10.14 -11.87
C THR A 431 3.10 10.52 -12.83
N LEU A 432 4.33 10.65 -12.33
CA LEU A 432 5.51 10.95 -13.15
C LEU A 432 5.82 9.85 -14.17
N PHE A 433 5.71 8.58 -13.76
CA PHE A 433 5.84 7.45 -14.68
C PHE A 433 4.82 7.54 -15.81
N ARG A 434 3.54 7.77 -15.48
CA ARG A 434 2.47 7.89 -16.49
C ARG A 434 2.68 9.06 -17.45
N LEU A 435 3.17 10.19 -16.94
CA LEU A 435 3.47 11.38 -17.73
C LEU A 435 4.81 11.29 -18.48
N GLY A 436 5.54 10.18 -18.36
CA GLY A 436 6.78 9.94 -19.10
C GLY A 436 8.05 10.51 -18.46
N PHE A 437 7.97 11.19 -17.32
CA PHE A 437 9.14 11.73 -16.60
C PHE A 437 9.97 10.65 -15.90
N LEU A 438 9.38 9.47 -15.64
CA LEU A 438 10.08 8.31 -15.12
C LEU A 438 9.92 7.10 -16.05
N ALA A 439 10.98 6.29 -16.13
CA ALA A 439 10.95 4.99 -16.79
C ALA A 439 10.25 3.92 -15.94
N THR A 440 10.24 4.08 -14.62
CA THR A 440 9.58 3.17 -13.68
C THR A 440 9.06 3.96 -12.46
N PRO A 441 7.88 3.63 -11.92
CA PRO A 441 7.40 4.25 -10.68
C PRO A 441 8.03 3.60 -9.44
N TYR A 442 8.81 2.52 -9.61
CA TYR A 442 9.46 1.79 -8.54
C TYR A 442 10.84 2.37 -8.25
N ALA A 443 11.01 2.93 -7.06
CA ALA A 443 12.31 3.32 -6.52
C ALA A 443 12.52 2.60 -5.19
N HIS A 444 13.44 1.64 -5.20
CA HIS A 444 13.69 0.69 -4.11
C HIS A 444 14.82 1.15 -3.17
N ASP A 445 15.61 2.12 -3.61
CA ASP A 445 16.78 2.67 -2.95
C ASP A 445 16.75 4.21 -2.91
N ALA A 446 17.75 4.79 -2.23
CA ALA A 446 17.94 6.23 -2.11
C ALA A 446 18.10 6.92 -3.48
N ALA A 447 18.92 6.36 -4.36
CA ALA A 447 19.20 6.92 -5.68
C ALA A 447 17.94 7.01 -6.54
N GLY A 448 17.10 5.96 -6.55
CA GLY A 448 15.83 5.98 -7.25
C GLY A 448 14.84 6.98 -6.67
N LEU A 449 14.81 7.16 -5.34
CA LEU A 449 13.96 8.17 -4.70
C LEU A 449 14.43 9.60 -5.02
N ALA A 450 15.73 9.85 -5.02
CA ALA A 450 16.30 11.14 -5.41
C ALA A 450 16.05 11.46 -6.88
N ALA A 451 16.17 10.48 -7.77
CA ALA A 451 15.80 10.63 -9.18
C ALA A 451 14.30 10.97 -9.35
N ALA A 452 13.43 10.37 -8.54
CA ALA A 452 12.01 10.70 -8.52
C ALA A 452 11.72 12.12 -8.00
N ALA A 453 12.43 12.59 -6.97
CA ALA A 453 12.31 13.96 -6.48
C ALA A 453 12.72 14.99 -7.55
N ARG A 454 13.85 14.76 -8.24
CA ARG A 454 14.29 15.56 -9.38
C ARG A 454 13.28 15.59 -10.52
N ALA A 455 12.74 14.42 -10.88
CA ALA A 455 11.71 14.32 -11.92
C ALA A 455 10.44 15.08 -11.53
N ALA A 456 10.04 15.06 -10.25
CA ALA A 456 8.92 15.82 -9.75
C ALA A 456 9.13 17.33 -9.91
N LYS A 457 10.32 17.82 -9.52
CA LYS A 457 10.71 19.22 -9.69
C LYS A 457 10.73 19.63 -11.17
N LEU A 458 11.27 18.78 -12.04
CA LEU A 458 11.27 19.01 -13.47
C LEU A 458 9.84 19.12 -14.04
N ALA A 459 8.91 18.28 -13.57
CA ALA A 459 7.54 18.24 -14.08
C ALA A 459 6.70 19.46 -13.67
N CYS A 460 6.90 20.02 -12.48
CA CYS A 460 6.07 21.11 -11.95
C CYS A 460 6.75 22.48 -11.95
N GLY A 461 8.08 22.53 -11.95
CA GLY A 461 8.86 23.76 -11.78
C GLY A 461 9.05 24.11 -10.30
N GLU A 462 8.92 25.41 -9.99
CA GLU A 462 9.12 25.94 -8.63
C GLU A 462 7.95 25.62 -7.68
N GLY A 463 8.23 25.64 -6.37
CA GLY A 463 7.25 25.40 -5.31
C GLY A 463 7.09 23.93 -4.90
N ALA A 464 5.92 23.62 -4.30
CA ALA A 464 5.55 22.31 -3.76
C ALA A 464 5.15 21.31 -4.86
N ALA A 465 6.14 20.78 -5.57
CA ALA A 465 5.94 19.91 -6.74
C ALA A 465 5.21 18.59 -6.40
N ASP A 466 5.45 18.01 -5.23
CA ASP A 466 4.74 16.81 -4.76
C ASP A 466 3.25 17.08 -4.54
N GLU A 467 2.90 18.19 -3.89
CA GLU A 467 1.54 18.63 -3.72
C GLU A 467 0.87 18.87 -5.08
N ALA A 468 1.53 19.62 -5.98
CA ALA A 468 1.04 19.91 -7.32
C ALA A 468 0.74 18.61 -8.11
N LEU A 469 1.63 17.62 -8.07
CA LEU A 469 1.44 16.34 -8.76
C LEU A 469 0.32 15.50 -8.14
N VAL A 470 0.18 15.49 -6.82
CA VAL A 470 -0.93 14.78 -6.16
C VAL A 470 -2.26 15.44 -6.50
N ARG A 471 -2.35 16.78 -6.39
CA ARG A 471 -3.54 17.53 -6.80
C ARG A 471 -3.89 17.26 -8.27
N PHE A 472 -2.87 17.27 -9.12
CA PHE A 472 -3.02 17.03 -10.56
C PHE A 472 -3.59 15.64 -10.81
N ALA A 473 -3.01 14.61 -10.21
CA ALA A 473 -3.46 13.23 -10.36
C ALA A 473 -4.92 13.05 -9.93
N LEU A 474 -5.31 13.65 -8.81
CA LEU A 474 -6.68 13.60 -8.30
C LEU A 474 -7.66 14.35 -9.21
N ALA A 475 -7.36 15.61 -9.58
CA ALA A 475 -8.25 16.45 -10.38
C ALA A 475 -8.36 15.99 -11.85
N ALA A 476 -7.32 15.35 -12.38
CA ALA A 476 -7.34 14.74 -13.71
C ALA A 476 -8.02 13.36 -13.72
N GLY A 477 -8.18 12.72 -12.56
CA GLY A 477 -8.64 11.33 -12.45
C GLY A 477 -7.61 10.32 -12.98
N CYS A 478 -6.32 10.58 -12.76
CA CYS A 478 -5.24 9.72 -13.22
C CYS A 478 -5.24 8.38 -12.46
N GLY A 479 -5.64 7.30 -13.14
CA GLY A 479 -5.67 5.92 -12.62
C GLY A 479 -5.09 4.92 -13.62
N TYR A 480 -4.93 3.67 -13.18
CA TYR A 480 -4.81 2.54 -14.11
C TYR A 480 -6.19 2.33 -14.74
N ASP A 481 -6.25 1.90 -16.00
CA ASP A 481 -7.49 1.82 -16.77
C ASP A 481 -8.24 3.16 -16.80
N CYS A 482 -7.48 4.24 -17.02
CA CYS A 482 -8.03 5.60 -17.00
C CYS A 482 -9.20 5.72 -18.00
N GLN A 483 -10.41 5.95 -17.46
CA GLN A 483 -11.64 6.09 -18.27
C GLN A 483 -11.55 7.23 -19.29
N HIS A 484 -10.63 8.18 -19.07
CA HIS A 484 -10.41 9.34 -19.91
C HIS A 484 -9.29 9.17 -20.93
N ARG A 485 -8.69 7.99 -21.10
CA ARG A 485 -7.57 7.79 -22.06
C ARG A 485 -7.88 8.31 -23.48
N ARG A 486 -9.12 8.20 -23.94
CA ARG A 486 -9.51 8.68 -25.29
C ARG A 486 -9.74 10.19 -25.39
N SER A 487 -10.01 10.85 -24.26
CA SER A 487 -10.46 12.26 -24.21
C SER A 487 -9.55 13.16 -23.36
N CYS A 488 -8.48 12.62 -22.77
CA CYS A 488 -7.56 13.39 -21.94
C CYS A 488 -6.60 14.17 -22.84
N ASP A 489 -6.43 15.46 -22.56
CA ASP A 489 -5.56 16.33 -23.36
C ASP A 489 -4.07 16.11 -23.07
N PHE A 490 -3.74 15.47 -21.94
CA PHE A 490 -2.37 15.14 -21.56
C PHE A 490 -1.87 13.91 -22.32
N ALA A 491 -0.60 13.94 -22.68
CA ALA A 491 0.11 12.73 -23.11
C ALA A 491 0.41 11.87 -21.89
N CYS A 492 0.02 10.59 -21.93
CA CYS A 492 0.36 9.64 -20.90
C CYS A 492 0.52 8.23 -21.48
N ARG A 493 1.19 7.34 -20.74
CA ARG A 493 1.49 5.97 -21.18
C ARG A 493 0.24 5.18 -21.60
N GLU A 494 -0.85 5.35 -20.86
CA GLU A 494 -2.17 4.75 -21.15
C GLU A 494 -2.84 5.27 -22.45
N ARG A 495 -2.30 6.34 -23.07
CA ARG A 495 -2.69 6.78 -24.42
C ARG A 495 -1.76 6.23 -25.51
N LEU A 496 -0.55 5.79 -25.13
CA LEU A 496 0.40 5.15 -26.03
C LEU A 496 0.03 3.68 -26.27
N GLU A 497 -0.44 3.01 -25.21
CA GLU A 497 -0.98 1.64 -25.19
C GLU A 497 -2.43 1.59 -25.72
#